data_AF-A0A7W0ZUH8-F1
#
_entry.id   AF-A0A7W0ZUH8-F1
#
_cell.length_a   1.000
_cell.length_b   1.000
_cell.length_c   1.000
_cell.angle_alpha   90.00
_cell.angle_beta   90.00
_cell.angle_gamma   90.00
#
_symmetry.space_group_name_H-M   'P 1'
#
loop_
_entity.id
_entity.type
_entity.pdbx_description
1 polymer ?
#
loop_
_entity_poly.entity_id
_entity_poly.type
_entity_poly.pdbx_seq_one_letter_code
_entity_poly.pdbx_strand_id
1 'polypeptide(L)'
;MVRLALLAAFVVTAACGGDDGAVSDASHDGPELDAQGFPPAPALGAPIDRMGRPAINTVLNSLFEPNATKKAAKRDAYNHAIDPDGWPMATLDSTAVPATRVLGEFSAYLGILDSVDTGHPDVPGAAVNGCGNAPAYAAPATSASYAALAGVLADDQLYVDTARSQCDRYLAVELNAVLTVPYTSCGGRTLTHDVIDSSYSLLFAGAGGFSSALAPRIGDGAGAHTDVNNLMFPFLGAPH
;
A
#
# COMPACT_ATOMS: atom_id res chain seq x y z
N MET A 1 -1.06 49.75 -24.76
CA MET A 1 -2.42 49.19 -24.64
C MET A 1 -2.39 47.72 -25.02
N VAL A 2 -2.25 46.82 -24.03
CA VAL A 2 -2.69 45.41 -24.10
C VAL A 2 -3.07 45.05 -22.66
N ARG A 3 -4.36 44.79 -22.42
CA ARG A 3 -4.91 44.35 -21.13
C ARG A 3 -4.81 42.82 -21.10
N LEU A 4 -4.05 42.26 -20.16
CA LEU A 4 -4.05 40.83 -19.89
C LEU A 4 -5.10 40.55 -18.79
N ALA A 5 -6.21 39.95 -19.19
CA ALA A 5 -7.31 39.62 -18.29
C ALA A 5 -6.96 38.38 -17.45
N LEU A 6 -6.97 38.55 -16.12
CA LEU A 6 -7.02 37.45 -15.15
C LEU A 6 -8.35 36.70 -15.34
N LEU A 7 -8.31 35.42 -15.69
CA LEU A 7 -9.44 34.52 -15.47
C LEU A 7 -9.23 33.83 -14.12
N ALA A 8 -10.01 34.25 -13.12
CA ALA A 8 -10.23 33.51 -11.90
C ALA A 8 -11.26 32.40 -12.17
N ALA A 9 -10.84 31.13 -12.08
CA ALA A 9 -11.77 30.00 -12.09
C ALA A 9 -12.31 29.80 -10.68
N PHE A 10 -13.58 30.18 -10.47
CA PHE A 10 -14.36 29.78 -9.30
C PHE A 10 -14.73 28.30 -9.43
N VAL A 11 -14.18 27.45 -8.56
CA VAL A 11 -14.68 26.09 -8.35
C VAL A 11 -15.87 26.20 -7.40
N VAL A 12 -17.07 25.96 -7.92
CA VAL A 12 -18.28 25.81 -7.11
C VAL A 12 -18.29 24.41 -6.54
N THR A 13 -18.09 24.30 -5.23
CA THR A 13 -18.36 23.08 -4.47
C THR A 13 -19.88 22.88 -4.39
N ALA A 14 -20.41 21.88 -5.09
CA ALA A 14 -21.75 21.39 -4.83
C ALA A 14 -21.71 20.53 -3.56
N ALA A 15 -21.96 21.16 -2.42
CA ALA A 15 -22.39 20.48 -1.21
C ALA A 15 -23.92 20.37 -1.25
N CYS A 16 -24.43 19.14 -1.35
CA CYS A 16 -25.85 18.85 -1.15
C CYS A 16 -25.96 18.02 0.13
N GLY A 17 -26.17 18.69 1.27
CA GLY A 17 -26.68 18.10 2.50
C GLY A 17 -27.85 18.98 2.95
N GLY A 18 -29.08 18.54 2.69
CA GLY A 18 -30.30 19.22 3.09
C GLY A 18 -31.23 18.21 3.74
N ASP A 19 -31.37 18.31 5.07
CA ASP A 19 -32.14 17.41 5.93
C ASP A 19 -33.55 17.94 6.19
N ASP A 20 -34.37 18.12 5.16
CA ASP A 20 -35.77 18.53 5.35
C ASP A 20 -36.71 17.73 4.45
N GLY A 21 -37.07 16.53 4.91
CA GLY A 21 -38.16 15.75 4.35
C GLY A 21 -38.31 14.45 5.10
N ALA A 22 -39.47 14.22 5.72
CA ALA A 22 -39.85 12.91 6.24
C ALA A 22 -39.98 11.93 5.07
N VAL A 23 -38.87 11.29 4.70
CA VAL A 23 -38.83 10.14 3.80
C VAL A 23 -39.13 8.90 4.63
N SER A 24 -40.09 8.12 4.17
CA SER A 24 -40.34 6.77 4.67
C SER A 24 -39.04 5.95 4.67
N ASP A 25 -38.78 5.18 5.72
CA ASP A 25 -37.65 4.24 5.94
C ASP A 25 -37.52 3.11 4.89
N ALA A 26 -38.03 3.30 3.67
CA ALA A 26 -38.15 2.25 2.65
C ALA A 26 -37.18 2.39 1.46
N SER A 27 -36.15 3.24 1.53
CA SER A 27 -35.17 3.34 0.42
C SER A 27 -33.80 3.88 0.83
N HIS A 28 -33.22 3.39 1.92
CA HIS A 28 -31.80 3.61 2.22
C HIS A 28 -30.87 2.63 1.47
N ASP A 29 -31.44 1.69 0.76
CA ASP A 29 -30.68 0.87 -0.16
C ASP A 29 -30.44 1.73 -1.41
N GLY A 30 -29.18 2.03 -1.69
CA GLY A 30 -28.76 2.43 -3.03
C GLY A 30 -29.26 1.42 -4.08
N PRO A 31 -29.05 1.64 -5.39
CA PRO A 31 -29.50 0.71 -6.42
C PRO A 31 -29.22 -0.73 -5.99
N GLU A 32 -30.30 -1.48 -5.81
CA GLU A 32 -30.38 -2.82 -5.24
C GLU A 32 -29.18 -3.65 -5.72
N LEU A 33 -28.14 -3.77 -4.88
CA LEU A 33 -26.97 -4.61 -5.19
C LEU A 33 -27.39 -6.08 -5.33
N ASP A 34 -28.57 -6.43 -4.81
CA ASP A 34 -29.16 -7.77 -4.90
C ASP A 34 -29.56 -8.15 -6.34
N ALA A 35 -29.67 -7.19 -7.26
CA ALA A 35 -29.88 -7.46 -8.68
C ALA A 35 -28.60 -7.96 -9.40
N GLN A 36 -27.43 -7.74 -8.81
CA GLN A 36 -26.19 -8.39 -9.25
C GLN A 36 -26.03 -9.66 -8.44
N GLY A 37 -26.61 -10.76 -8.96
CA GLY A 37 -26.57 -12.06 -8.30
C GLY A 37 -25.21 -12.32 -7.64
N PHE A 38 -25.25 -12.75 -6.37
CA PHE A 38 -24.05 -12.91 -5.54
C PHE A 38 -22.93 -13.58 -6.34
N PRO A 39 -21.69 -13.07 -6.24
CA PRO A 39 -20.56 -13.76 -6.86
C PRO A 39 -20.56 -15.22 -6.37
N PRO A 40 -20.23 -16.18 -7.24
CA PRO A 40 -20.21 -17.58 -6.86
C PRO A 40 -19.36 -17.77 -5.61
N ALA A 41 -19.88 -18.56 -4.67
CA ALA A 41 -19.17 -18.82 -3.41
C ALA A 41 -17.73 -19.27 -3.71
N PRO A 42 -16.72 -18.78 -2.95
CA PRO A 42 -15.34 -19.20 -3.14
C PRO A 42 -15.21 -20.72 -3.06
N ALA A 43 -14.37 -21.29 -3.92
CA ALA A 43 -14.04 -22.71 -3.85
C ALA A 43 -13.36 -23.00 -2.50
N LEU A 44 -13.85 -24.03 -1.78
CA LEU A 44 -13.25 -24.44 -0.53
C LEU A 44 -11.78 -24.83 -0.74
N GLY A 45 -10.89 -24.26 0.06
CA GLY A 45 -9.45 -24.46 -0.04
C GLY A 45 -8.71 -23.53 -1.01
N ALA A 46 -9.43 -22.69 -1.77
CA ALA A 46 -8.80 -21.59 -2.49
C ALA A 46 -8.46 -20.45 -1.50
N PRO A 47 -7.22 -19.91 -1.50
CA PRO A 47 -6.92 -18.72 -0.70
C PRO A 47 -7.78 -17.55 -1.20
N ILE A 48 -8.50 -16.93 -0.27
CA ILE A 48 -9.37 -15.77 -0.54
C ILE A 48 -8.54 -14.49 -0.52
N ASP A 49 -7.61 -14.41 0.44
CA ASP A 49 -6.73 -13.27 0.63
C ASP A 49 -5.35 -13.77 1.06
N ARG A 50 -4.33 -12.97 0.73
CA ARG A 50 -3.01 -13.14 1.34
C ARG A 50 -3.01 -12.41 2.70
N MET A 51 -2.01 -12.65 3.53
CA MET A 51 -1.93 -12.01 4.86
C MET A 51 -1.96 -10.47 4.77
N GLY A 52 -1.54 -9.92 3.63
CA GLY A 52 -1.70 -8.53 3.27
C GLY A 52 -0.80 -7.62 4.07
N ARG A 53 0.33 -7.21 3.49
CA ARG A 53 1.03 -5.99 3.91
C ARG A 53 0.09 -4.81 3.64
N PRO A 54 -0.29 -4.04 4.67
CA PRO A 54 -1.23 -2.94 4.52
C PRO A 54 -0.78 -1.95 3.43
N ALA A 55 -1.75 -1.50 2.64
CA ALA A 55 -1.59 -0.63 1.47
C ALA A 55 -0.82 -1.22 0.26
N ILE A 56 0.00 -2.26 0.40
CA ILE A 56 0.88 -2.74 -0.69
C ILE A 56 0.08 -3.18 -1.93
N ASN A 57 -0.85 -4.13 -1.80
CA ASN A 57 -1.68 -4.56 -2.94
C ASN A 57 -2.56 -3.41 -3.46
N THR A 58 -3.04 -2.53 -2.57
CA THR A 58 -3.87 -1.39 -2.98
C THR A 58 -3.12 -0.40 -3.85
N VAL A 59 -1.83 -0.18 -3.56
CA VAL A 59 -1.00 0.85 -4.17
C VAL A 59 -0.15 0.31 -5.34
N LEU A 60 0.37 -0.91 -5.24
CA LEU A 60 1.27 -1.50 -6.25
C LEU A 60 0.57 -2.42 -7.26
N ASN A 61 -0.67 -2.83 -7.01
CA ASN A 61 -1.43 -3.64 -7.96
C ASN A 61 -2.55 -2.83 -8.61
N SER A 62 -2.36 -2.50 -9.89
CA SER A 62 -3.41 -1.92 -10.73
C SER A 62 -3.97 -0.59 -10.21
N LEU A 63 -3.17 0.21 -9.49
CA LEU A 63 -3.62 1.50 -8.94
C LEU A 63 -4.10 2.45 -10.06
N PHE A 64 -3.35 2.52 -11.16
CA PHE A 64 -3.62 3.38 -12.31
C PHE A 64 -4.32 2.64 -13.47
N GLU A 65 -4.82 1.42 -13.26
CA GLU A 65 -5.58 0.69 -14.27
C GLU A 65 -6.99 1.33 -14.43
N PRO A 66 -7.30 1.97 -15.57
CA PRO A 66 -8.58 2.65 -15.74
C PRO A 66 -9.74 1.67 -15.96
N ASN A 67 -9.48 0.43 -16.40
CA ASN A 67 -10.51 -0.57 -16.58
C ASN A 67 -10.78 -1.31 -15.27
N ALA A 68 -11.93 -1.03 -14.64
CA ALA A 68 -12.33 -1.64 -13.37
C ALA A 68 -12.34 -3.18 -13.40
N THR A 69 -12.76 -3.79 -14.50
CA THR A 69 -12.77 -5.25 -14.66
C THR A 69 -11.35 -5.84 -14.68
N LYS A 70 -10.42 -5.21 -15.41
CA LYS A 70 -9.01 -5.62 -15.41
C LYS A 70 -8.37 -5.42 -14.04
N LYS A 71 -8.66 -4.30 -13.38
CA LYS A 71 -8.18 -3.99 -12.03
C LYS A 71 -8.63 -5.05 -11.03
N ALA A 72 -9.91 -5.42 -11.04
CA ALA A 72 -10.44 -6.49 -10.20
C ALA A 72 -9.76 -7.83 -10.52
N ALA A 73 -9.72 -8.23 -11.80
CA ALA A 73 -9.11 -9.49 -12.21
C ALA A 73 -7.63 -9.63 -11.80
N LYS A 74 -6.84 -8.55 -11.90
CA LYS A 74 -5.44 -8.55 -11.43
C LYS A 74 -5.34 -8.67 -9.91
N ARG A 75 -6.24 -8.05 -9.15
CA ARG A 75 -6.27 -8.16 -7.68
C ARG A 75 -6.68 -9.56 -7.22
N ASP A 76 -7.67 -10.14 -7.89
CA ASP A 76 -8.10 -11.52 -7.63
C ASP A 76 -6.99 -12.51 -7.97
N ALA A 77 -6.32 -12.33 -9.11
CA ALA A 77 -5.18 -13.15 -9.51
C ALA A 77 -4.00 -13.06 -8.51
N TYR A 78 -3.75 -11.88 -7.95
CA TYR A 78 -2.80 -11.71 -6.85
C TYR A 78 -3.26 -12.52 -5.63
N ASN A 79 -4.48 -12.30 -5.14
CA ASN A 79 -4.99 -12.95 -3.93
C ASN A 79 -5.04 -14.50 -4.06
N HIS A 80 -5.31 -15.02 -5.26
CA HIS A 80 -5.44 -16.46 -5.51
C HIS A 80 -4.11 -17.19 -5.73
N ALA A 81 -2.96 -16.51 -5.75
CA ALA A 81 -1.69 -17.20 -5.93
C ALA A 81 -1.35 -18.06 -4.70
N ILE A 82 -1.25 -19.37 -4.89
CA ILE A 82 -1.16 -20.36 -3.80
C ILE A 82 0.26 -20.60 -3.28
N ASP A 83 1.28 -20.29 -4.07
CA ASP A 83 2.67 -20.67 -3.82
C ASP A 83 3.48 -19.45 -3.37
N PRO A 84 3.88 -19.35 -2.08
CA PRO A 84 4.66 -18.24 -1.57
C PRO A 84 6.00 -18.05 -2.31
N ASP A 85 6.68 -19.15 -2.67
CA ASP A 85 7.94 -19.10 -3.40
C ASP A 85 7.74 -18.58 -4.84
N GLY A 86 6.54 -18.78 -5.38
CA GLY A 86 6.12 -18.35 -6.70
C GLY A 86 5.47 -16.97 -6.77
N TRP A 87 5.19 -16.30 -5.65
CA TRP A 87 4.40 -15.06 -5.61
C TRP A 87 4.93 -13.92 -6.48
N PRO A 88 6.24 -13.59 -6.50
CA PRO A 88 6.77 -12.56 -7.40
C PRO A 88 6.53 -12.88 -8.89
N MET A 89 6.44 -14.17 -9.23
CA MET A 89 6.25 -14.67 -10.58
C MET A 89 4.81 -15.07 -10.90
N ALA A 90 3.87 -14.84 -9.97
CA ALA A 90 2.46 -15.07 -10.21
C ALA A 90 1.95 -14.18 -11.36
N THR A 91 1.08 -14.75 -12.20
CA THR A 91 0.53 -14.06 -13.37
C THR A 91 -0.66 -13.20 -12.95
N LEU A 92 -0.60 -11.90 -13.24
CA LEU A 92 -1.69 -10.95 -13.00
C LEU A 92 -2.57 -10.77 -14.23
N ASP A 93 -1.97 -10.74 -15.42
CA ASP A 93 -2.67 -10.60 -16.70
C ASP A 93 -1.96 -11.44 -17.77
N SER A 94 -2.59 -12.55 -18.16
CA SER A 94 -2.08 -13.43 -19.22
C SER A 94 -2.37 -12.91 -20.64
N THR A 95 -3.19 -11.88 -20.78
CA THR A 95 -3.56 -11.28 -22.06
C THR A 95 -2.55 -10.22 -22.52
N ALA A 96 -1.78 -9.66 -21.59
CA ALA A 96 -0.66 -8.77 -21.90
C ALA A 96 0.49 -9.53 -22.59
N VAL A 97 1.26 -8.84 -23.43
CA VAL A 97 2.44 -9.40 -24.11
C VAL A 97 3.67 -8.52 -23.84
N PRO A 98 4.65 -8.99 -23.04
CA PRO A 98 4.63 -10.23 -22.26
C PRO A 98 3.56 -10.18 -21.16
N ALA A 99 3.18 -11.37 -20.67
CA ALA A 99 2.18 -11.47 -19.62
C ALA A 99 2.66 -10.77 -18.33
N THR A 100 1.76 -10.03 -17.70
CA THR A 100 2.07 -9.23 -16.51
C THR A 100 2.27 -10.16 -15.32
N ARG A 101 3.37 -9.94 -14.59
CA ARG A 101 3.72 -10.65 -13.36
C ARG A 101 3.72 -9.69 -12.19
N VAL A 102 3.52 -10.20 -10.97
CA VAL A 102 3.55 -9.39 -9.74
C VAL A 102 4.82 -8.54 -9.65
N LEU A 103 5.99 -9.15 -9.84
CA LEU A 103 7.27 -8.45 -9.77
C LEU A 103 7.36 -7.28 -10.76
N GLY A 104 6.90 -7.49 -12.00
CA GLY A 104 6.92 -6.48 -13.05
C GLY A 104 5.94 -5.34 -12.78
N GLU A 105 4.72 -5.67 -12.35
CA GLU A 105 3.71 -4.67 -11.96
C GLU A 105 4.25 -3.85 -10.79
N PHE A 106 4.69 -4.48 -9.70
CA PHE A 106 5.18 -3.79 -8.51
C PHE A 106 6.39 -2.91 -8.82
N SER A 107 7.34 -3.38 -9.63
CA SER A 107 8.50 -2.58 -10.05
C SER A 107 8.08 -1.33 -10.83
N ALA A 108 7.09 -1.44 -11.72
CA ALA A 108 6.60 -0.31 -12.49
C ALA A 108 5.91 0.74 -11.60
N TYR A 109 5.06 0.29 -10.67
CA TYR A 109 4.38 1.20 -9.75
C TYR A 109 5.36 1.84 -8.76
N LEU A 110 6.31 1.09 -8.19
CA LEU A 110 7.36 1.66 -7.35
C LEU A 110 8.12 2.78 -8.07
N GLY A 111 8.45 2.60 -9.36
CA GLY A 111 9.09 3.67 -10.13
C GLY A 111 8.24 4.91 -10.34
N ILE A 112 6.91 4.78 -10.39
CA ILE A 112 6.00 5.94 -10.43
C ILE A 112 5.93 6.61 -9.05
N LEU A 113 5.84 5.81 -8.00
CA LEU A 113 5.65 6.30 -6.63
C LEU A 113 6.90 6.95 -6.05
N ASP A 114 8.09 6.50 -6.45
CA ASP A 114 9.34 7.15 -6.05
C ASP A 114 9.29 8.63 -6.39
N SER A 115 8.74 8.99 -7.58
CA SER A 115 8.65 10.38 -8.04
C SER A 115 7.80 11.31 -7.17
N VAL A 116 6.98 10.76 -6.27
CA VAL A 116 6.05 11.53 -5.43
C VAL A 116 6.79 12.33 -4.37
N ASP A 117 7.98 11.91 -3.90
CA ASP A 117 8.71 12.64 -2.87
C ASP A 117 9.38 13.92 -3.35
N THR A 118 9.38 14.19 -4.65
CA THR A 118 10.09 15.32 -5.25
C THR A 118 9.73 16.63 -4.54
N GLY A 119 10.67 17.16 -3.75
CA GLY A 119 10.50 18.42 -3.03
C GLY A 119 9.58 18.35 -1.80
N HIS A 120 9.25 17.16 -1.30
CA HIS A 120 8.45 17.01 -0.07
C HIS A 120 9.25 17.54 1.14
N PRO A 121 8.71 18.48 1.94
CA PRO A 121 9.47 19.15 3.00
C PRO A 121 9.91 18.19 4.12
N ASP A 122 9.13 17.14 4.35
CA ASP A 122 9.40 16.15 5.40
C ASP A 122 10.32 15.01 4.97
N VAL A 123 10.80 14.97 3.72
CA VAL A 123 11.67 13.91 3.20
C VAL A 123 13.09 14.45 2.98
N PRO A 124 14.03 14.23 3.93
CA PRO A 124 15.38 14.76 3.81
C PRO A 124 16.09 14.18 2.59
N GLY A 125 16.61 15.05 1.73
CA GLY A 125 17.34 14.61 0.54
C GLY A 125 16.45 14.10 -0.59
N ALA A 126 15.13 14.35 -0.55
CA ALA A 126 14.25 14.17 -1.69
C ALA A 126 14.89 14.77 -2.95
N ALA A 127 15.19 13.90 -3.92
CA ALA A 127 15.96 14.30 -5.08
C ALA A 127 15.15 15.27 -5.95
N VAL A 128 15.83 16.20 -6.63
CA VAL A 128 15.15 17.19 -7.50
C VAL A 128 14.42 16.53 -8.68
N ASN A 129 14.71 15.25 -8.95
CA ASN A 129 14.09 14.43 -9.98
C ASN A 129 13.21 13.28 -9.45
N GLY A 130 13.09 13.12 -8.12
CA GLY A 130 12.20 12.15 -7.46
C GLY A 130 12.43 10.67 -7.73
N CYS A 131 13.49 10.25 -8.41
CA CYS A 131 13.68 8.83 -8.76
C CYS A 131 15.01 8.31 -8.23
N GLY A 132 15.01 7.07 -7.75
CA GLY A 132 16.19 6.31 -7.33
C GLY A 132 16.49 6.33 -5.83
N ASN A 133 15.52 6.72 -5.00
CA ASN A 133 15.63 6.77 -3.53
C ASN A 133 14.90 5.60 -2.83
N ALA A 134 14.19 4.76 -3.59
CA ALA A 134 13.68 3.49 -3.10
C ALA A 134 14.80 2.58 -2.54
N PRO A 135 14.54 1.84 -1.43
CA PRO A 135 15.45 0.82 -0.93
C PRO A 135 15.86 -0.20 -1.99
N ALA A 136 17.14 -0.60 -1.95
CA ALA A 136 17.74 -1.51 -2.92
C ALA A 136 17.58 -1.10 -4.40
N TYR A 137 17.39 0.20 -4.69
CA TYR A 137 17.38 0.71 -6.06
C TYR A 137 18.71 0.43 -6.76
N ALA A 138 18.64 -0.20 -7.95
CA ALA A 138 19.82 -0.48 -8.76
C ALA A 138 20.02 0.60 -9.84
N ALA A 139 21.10 1.38 -9.72
CA ALA A 139 21.53 2.34 -10.73
C ALA A 139 22.54 1.72 -11.73
N PRO A 140 22.57 2.16 -13.00
CA PRO A 140 21.67 3.14 -13.61
C PRO A 140 20.24 2.60 -13.81
N ALA A 141 19.29 3.50 -14.08
CA ALA A 141 17.88 3.16 -14.26
C ALA A 141 17.67 2.10 -15.37
N THR A 142 17.01 1.00 -15.03
CA THR A 142 16.59 -0.09 -15.92
C THR A 142 15.21 -0.59 -15.50
N SER A 143 14.61 -1.48 -16.29
CA SER A 143 13.39 -2.19 -15.91
C SER A 143 13.54 -3.05 -14.65
N ALA A 144 14.76 -3.35 -14.21
CA ALA A 144 15.05 -4.13 -13.02
C ALA A 144 15.40 -3.27 -11.80
N SER A 145 15.44 -1.94 -11.91
CA SER A 145 15.95 -1.06 -10.84
C SER A 145 15.17 -1.15 -9.53
N TYR A 146 13.87 -1.47 -9.59
CA TYR A 146 13.02 -1.64 -8.41
C TYR A 146 12.75 -3.11 -8.05
N ALA A 147 13.36 -4.07 -8.78
CA ALA A 147 13.00 -5.48 -8.66
C ALA A 147 13.30 -6.07 -7.28
N ALA A 148 14.35 -5.62 -6.59
CA ALA A 148 14.68 -6.09 -5.24
C ALA A 148 13.56 -5.74 -4.24
N LEU A 149 13.19 -4.46 -4.16
CA LEU A 149 12.10 -4.01 -3.30
C LEU A 149 10.76 -4.61 -3.74
N ALA A 150 10.48 -4.67 -5.05
CA ALA A 150 9.27 -5.29 -5.58
C ALA A 150 9.17 -6.77 -5.17
N GLY A 151 10.29 -7.51 -5.15
CA GLY A 151 10.34 -8.89 -4.69
C GLY A 151 9.99 -9.02 -3.21
N VAL A 152 10.56 -8.17 -2.36
CA VAL A 152 10.27 -8.15 -0.92
C VAL A 152 8.81 -7.77 -0.64
N LEU A 153 8.24 -6.84 -1.41
CA LEU A 153 6.84 -6.44 -1.25
C LEU A 153 5.86 -7.45 -1.87
N ALA A 154 6.28 -8.18 -2.90
CA ALA A 154 5.51 -9.28 -3.49
C ALA A 154 5.47 -10.51 -2.58
N ASP A 155 6.51 -10.70 -1.77
CA ASP A 155 6.50 -11.63 -0.65
C ASP A 155 5.61 -11.09 0.47
N ASP A 156 4.38 -11.58 0.51
CA ASP A 156 3.37 -11.17 1.47
C ASP A 156 3.40 -11.98 2.79
N GLN A 157 4.53 -12.66 3.05
CA GLN A 157 4.76 -13.35 4.32
C GLN A 157 5.23 -12.35 5.37
N LEU A 158 4.77 -12.56 6.60
CA LEU A 158 5.19 -11.75 7.73
C LEU A 158 6.34 -12.45 8.46
N TYR A 159 7.55 -11.94 8.34
CA TYR A 159 8.72 -12.53 8.98
C TYR A 159 8.92 -12.01 10.39
N VAL A 160 9.25 -12.94 11.29
CA VAL A 160 9.57 -12.64 12.70
C VAL A 160 10.88 -13.33 13.08
N ASP A 161 11.89 -12.54 13.42
CA ASP A 161 13.15 -13.02 14.00
C ASP A 161 12.97 -13.27 15.50
N THR A 162 12.75 -14.53 15.86
CA THR A 162 12.53 -14.98 17.24
C THR A 162 13.80 -14.96 18.10
N ALA A 163 14.97 -14.68 17.52
CA ALA A 163 16.19 -14.45 18.29
C ALA A 163 16.25 -13.04 18.90
N ARG A 164 15.33 -12.13 18.52
CA ARG A 164 15.24 -10.76 19.06
C ARG A 164 14.23 -10.67 20.19
N SER A 165 14.58 -9.87 21.20
CA SER A 165 13.72 -9.62 22.37
C SER A 165 12.83 -8.38 22.23
N GLN A 166 13.00 -7.59 21.16
CA GLN A 166 12.23 -6.36 20.91
C GLN A 166 11.51 -6.46 19.57
N CYS A 167 10.23 -6.12 19.54
CA CYS A 167 9.33 -6.20 18.38
C CYS A 167 8.64 -4.85 18.14
N ASP A 168 9.44 -3.81 18.04
CA ASP A 168 9.01 -2.42 18.01
C ASP A 168 9.02 -1.79 16.62
N ARG A 169 9.35 -2.56 15.57
CA ARG A 169 9.38 -2.09 14.19
C ARG A 169 8.67 -3.04 13.25
N TYR A 170 7.72 -2.48 12.48
CA TYR A 170 7.05 -3.17 11.39
C TYR A 170 8.06 -3.54 10.31
N LEU A 171 8.04 -4.81 9.88
CA LEU A 171 8.86 -5.35 8.78
C LEU A 171 10.39 -5.22 8.95
N ALA A 172 10.90 -5.22 10.18
CA ALA A 172 12.34 -5.04 10.41
C ALA A 172 13.21 -6.10 9.72
N VAL A 173 12.73 -7.34 9.57
CA VAL A 173 13.46 -8.42 8.89
C VAL A 173 13.57 -8.13 7.39
N GLU A 174 12.47 -7.71 6.78
CA GLU A 174 12.39 -7.37 5.37
C GLU A 174 13.14 -6.09 5.05
N LEU A 175 13.05 -5.10 5.92
CA LEU A 175 13.82 -3.86 5.84
C LEU A 175 15.32 -4.14 5.91
N ASN A 176 15.78 -5.09 6.74
CA ASN A 176 17.18 -5.53 6.75
C ASN A 176 17.64 -6.16 5.42
N ALA A 177 16.71 -6.69 4.61
CA ALA A 177 17.04 -7.26 3.31
C ALA A 177 17.21 -6.20 2.21
N VAL A 178 16.62 -5.00 2.36
CA VAL A 178 16.61 -3.95 1.33
C VAL A 178 17.28 -2.64 1.74
N LEU A 179 17.44 -2.41 3.05
CA LEU A 179 18.15 -1.27 3.61
C LEU A 179 19.58 -1.67 4.00
N THR A 180 20.47 -0.70 3.97
CA THR A 180 21.88 -0.85 4.35
C THR A 180 22.11 -0.70 5.85
N VAL A 181 21.09 -0.29 6.60
CA VAL A 181 21.16 -0.10 8.05
C VAL A 181 20.57 -1.33 8.74
N PRO A 182 21.36 -2.09 9.53
CA PRO A 182 20.85 -3.25 10.24
C PRO A 182 20.02 -2.86 11.46
N TYR A 183 18.87 -3.50 11.62
CA TYR A 183 17.94 -3.35 12.73
C TYR A 183 17.90 -4.60 13.60
N THR A 184 17.77 -4.39 14.91
CA THR A 184 17.78 -5.45 15.92
C THR A 184 16.38 -5.83 16.41
N SER A 185 15.34 -5.35 15.74
CA SER A 185 13.94 -5.66 16.05
C SER A 185 13.52 -6.98 15.40
N CYS A 186 12.54 -7.66 15.99
CA CYS A 186 12.05 -8.95 15.56
C CYS A 186 11.28 -8.88 14.23
N GLY A 187 10.83 -7.68 13.82
CA GLY A 187 9.96 -7.50 12.66
C GLY A 187 8.51 -7.83 12.97
N GLY A 188 7.81 -8.41 12.00
CA GLY A 188 6.41 -8.74 12.14
C GLY A 188 5.47 -7.53 12.16
N ARG A 189 4.26 -7.74 12.68
CA ARG A 189 3.17 -6.77 12.81
C ARG A 189 2.57 -6.88 14.21
N THR A 190 2.64 -5.78 14.96
CA THR A 190 1.99 -5.65 16.27
C THR A 190 0.82 -4.67 16.15
N LEU A 191 -0.13 -4.72 17.08
CA LEU A 191 -1.30 -3.81 17.09
C LEU A 191 -0.91 -2.34 17.34
N THR A 192 0.26 -2.12 17.94
CA THR A 192 0.83 -0.78 18.20
C THR A 192 1.54 -0.17 16.99
N HIS A 193 1.77 -0.94 15.91
CA HIS A 193 2.44 -0.42 14.74
C HIS A 193 1.48 0.37 13.86
N ASP A 194 1.89 1.59 13.51
CA ASP A 194 1.29 2.32 12.40
C ASP A 194 1.79 1.76 11.07
N VAL A 195 1.11 0.71 10.63
CA VAL A 195 1.47 -0.04 9.42
C VAL A 195 1.18 0.75 8.14
N ILE A 196 0.20 1.66 8.16
CA ILE A 196 -0.12 2.49 6.99
C ILE A 196 0.95 3.56 6.82
N ASP A 197 1.29 4.28 7.90
CA ASP A 197 2.35 5.28 7.87
C ASP A 197 3.69 4.68 7.43
N SER A 198 4.01 3.48 7.94
CA SER A 198 5.21 2.75 7.54
C SER A 198 5.19 2.38 6.05
N SER A 199 4.08 1.83 5.54
CA SER A 199 3.94 1.48 4.13
C SER A 199 4.00 2.72 3.23
N TYR A 200 3.33 3.81 3.58
CA TYR A 200 3.35 5.05 2.80
C TYR A 200 4.71 5.74 2.80
N SER A 201 5.38 5.78 3.94
CA SER A 201 6.75 6.29 4.03
C SER A 201 7.71 5.51 3.12
N LEU A 202 7.60 4.19 3.08
CA LEU A 202 8.40 3.35 2.18
C LEU A 202 8.04 3.59 0.71
N LEU A 203 6.75 3.58 0.37
CA LEU A 203 6.27 3.60 -1.01
C LEU A 203 6.46 4.97 -1.68
N PHE A 204 6.23 6.06 -0.95
CA PHE A 204 6.23 7.40 -1.53
C PHE A 204 7.53 8.16 -1.31
N ALA A 205 8.34 7.78 -0.30
CA ALA A 205 9.55 8.52 0.08
C ALA A 205 10.79 7.64 0.26
N GLY A 206 10.69 6.35 -0.08
CA GLY A 206 11.80 5.41 -0.03
C GLY A 206 12.50 5.37 1.33
N ALA A 207 13.83 5.31 1.32
CA ALA A 207 14.61 5.36 2.56
C ALA A 207 14.52 6.73 3.28
N GLY A 208 14.25 7.82 2.53
CA GLY A 208 14.07 9.16 3.05
C GLY A 208 12.77 9.35 3.84
N GLY A 209 11.78 8.47 3.62
CA GLY A 209 10.51 8.43 4.34
C GLY A 209 10.63 8.01 5.80
N PHE A 210 11.81 7.60 6.25
CA PHE A 210 12.05 7.16 7.62
C PHE A 210 13.05 8.04 8.36
N SER A 211 12.90 8.14 9.68
CA SER A 211 13.98 8.61 10.54
C SER A 211 15.07 7.55 10.74
N SER A 212 16.19 7.91 11.38
CA SER A 212 17.24 6.95 11.76
C SER A 212 16.74 5.85 12.70
N ALA A 213 15.58 6.05 13.34
CA ALA A 213 14.91 5.07 14.18
C ALA A 213 13.79 4.32 13.45
N LEU A 214 13.67 4.40 12.11
CA LEU A 214 12.55 3.85 11.32
C LEU A 214 11.16 4.37 11.72
N ALA A 215 11.06 5.52 12.39
CA ALA A 215 9.76 6.19 12.52
C ALA A 215 9.34 6.73 11.15
N PRO A 216 8.11 6.45 10.68
CA PRO A 216 7.61 6.96 9.42
C PRO A 216 7.48 8.49 9.45
N ARG A 217 7.61 9.11 8.28
CA ARG A 217 7.50 10.57 8.08
C ARG A 217 6.29 10.96 7.24
N ILE A 218 5.79 10.02 6.45
CA ILE A 218 4.57 10.15 5.66
C ILE A 218 3.51 9.30 6.35
N GLY A 219 2.35 9.90 6.64
CA GLY A 219 1.24 9.21 7.26
C GLY A 219 -0.10 9.51 6.63
N ASP A 220 -1.13 8.76 7.04
CA ASP A 220 -2.50 8.92 6.54
C ASP A 220 -3.34 9.93 7.36
N GLY A 221 -2.76 10.48 8.43
CA GLY A 221 -3.41 11.43 9.33
C GLY A 221 -4.18 10.77 10.48
N ALA A 222 -4.25 9.44 10.52
CA ALA A 222 -4.59 8.68 11.71
C ALA A 222 -3.31 8.30 12.45
N GLY A 223 -3.35 8.31 13.78
CA GLY A 223 -2.25 7.81 14.58
C GLY A 223 -2.46 6.35 14.98
N ALA A 224 -1.37 5.67 15.33
CA ALA A 224 -1.42 4.36 15.97
C ALA A 224 -2.42 4.32 17.14
N HIS A 225 -3.15 3.21 17.23
CA HIS A 225 -4.04 2.93 18.35
C HIS A 225 -3.25 2.94 19.67
N THR A 226 -3.75 3.71 20.64
CA THR A 226 -3.14 3.81 21.98
C THR A 226 -3.83 2.89 23.00
N ASP A 227 -5.00 2.38 22.64
CA ASP A 227 -5.90 1.50 23.36
C ASP A 227 -5.67 0.04 22.98
N VAL A 228 -4.43 -0.42 23.06
CA VAL A 228 -4.06 -1.80 22.70
C VAL A 228 -3.28 -2.46 23.83
N ASN A 229 -3.41 -3.78 23.95
CA ASN A 229 -2.69 -4.57 24.93
C ASN A 229 -1.80 -5.58 24.19
N ASN A 230 -0.48 -5.45 24.27
CA ASN A 230 0.44 -6.38 23.59
C ASN A 230 0.89 -7.56 24.49
N LEU A 231 0.37 -7.66 25.72
CA LEU A 231 0.84 -8.61 26.73
C LEU A 231 -0.18 -9.71 27.05
N MET A 232 -1.48 -9.44 26.94
CA MET A 232 -2.53 -10.40 27.27
C MET A 232 -3.63 -10.44 26.21
N PHE A 233 -3.98 -11.66 25.79
CA PHE A 233 -5.15 -11.94 24.97
C PHE A 233 -6.43 -11.42 25.66
N PRO A 234 -7.38 -10.77 24.96
CA PRO A 234 -7.53 -10.68 23.50
C PRO A 234 -6.74 -9.56 22.80
N PHE A 235 -5.74 -8.98 23.46
CA PHE A 235 -4.89 -7.91 22.94
C PHE A 235 -5.59 -6.57 22.64
N LEU A 236 -6.81 -6.40 23.16
CA LEU A 236 -7.61 -5.18 23.05
C LEU A 236 -7.42 -4.28 24.28
N GLY A 237 -7.52 -2.96 24.09
CA GLY A 237 -7.66 -2.00 25.18
C GLY A 237 -9.08 -1.91 25.71
N ALA A 238 -9.29 -0.98 26.64
CA ALA A 238 -10.62 -0.69 27.16
C ALA A 238 -11.51 -0.11 26.04
N PRO A 239 -12.81 -0.46 26.00
CA PRO A 239 -13.74 0.13 25.04
C PRO A 239 -13.92 1.64 25.27
N HIS A 240 -14.17 2.39 24.19
CA HIS A 240 -14.43 3.85 24.21
C HIS A 240 -15.86 4.16 23.82
#